data_AF-G7H7X6-F1
#
_entry.id   AF-G7H7X6-F1
#
_cell.length_a   1.000
_cell.length_b   1.000
_cell.length_c   1.000
_cell.angle_alpha   90.00
_cell.angle_beta   90.00
_cell.angle_gamma   90.00
#
_symmetry.space_group_name_H-M   'P 1'
#
loop_
_entity.id
_entity.type
_entity.pdbx_description
1 polymer ?
#
loop_
_entity_poly.entity_id
_entity_poly.type
_entity_poly.pdbx_seq_one_letter_code
_entity_poly.pdbx_strand_id
1 'polypeptide(L)'
;MDLKLVVVFVIGMACMANAYVSVSKRSANPCGPSCSPSCSPLCSISCCGTGPPGSNPPLNPGGPAPPPPAAPPIYGPAGTPGVQGPVGSQGAQGPSGSFGPPGPPGPAGPPGPPAPAGPAPPPCPPSVCGYGKKK
;
A
#
# COMPACT_ATOMS: atom_id res chain seq x y z
N MET A 1 19.81 24.06 10.36
CA MET A 1 18.83 24.06 9.25
C MET A 1 17.92 25.25 9.47
N ASP A 2 17.83 26.15 8.50
CA ASP A 2 17.10 27.42 8.64
C ASP A 2 15.60 27.16 8.80
N LEU A 3 14.99 27.59 9.91
CA LEU A 3 13.59 27.31 10.22
C LEU A 3 12.65 27.82 9.11
N LYS A 4 13.02 28.93 8.46
CA LYS A 4 12.32 29.48 7.30
C LYS A 4 12.33 28.52 6.10
N LEU A 5 13.45 27.86 5.85
CA LEU A 5 13.59 26.88 4.77
C LEU A 5 12.69 25.65 5.02
N VAL A 6 12.65 25.17 6.27
CA VAL A 6 11.80 24.03 6.65
C VAL A 6 10.32 24.37 6.49
N VAL A 7 9.89 25.55 6.93
CA VAL A 7 8.49 26.00 6.81
C VAL A 7 8.06 26.12 5.35
N VAL A 8 8.90 26.70 4.48
CA VAL A 8 8.60 26.83 3.04
C VAL A 8 8.47 25.46 2.38
N PHE A 9 9.34 24.50 2.73
CA PHE A 9 9.30 23.16 2.16
C PHE A 9 8.03 22.38 2.55
N VAL A 10 7.62 22.48 3.82
CA VAL A 10 6.41 21.81 4.32
C VAL A 10 5.15 22.40 3.69
N ILE A 11 5.06 23.74 3.58
CA ILE A 11 3.92 24.41 2.92
C ILE A 11 3.85 24.02 1.44
N GLY A 12 4.99 23.99 0.74
CA GLY A 12 5.06 23.58 -0.66
C GLY A 12 4.57 22.15 -0.89
N MET A 13 5.02 21.20 -0.08
CA MET A 13 4.60 19.80 -0.16
C MET A 13 3.09 19.63 0.10
N ALA A 14 2.55 20.32 1.10
CA ALA A 14 1.11 20.28 1.40
C ALA A 14 0.27 20.85 0.24
N CYS A 15 0.70 21.97 -0.36
CA CYS A 15 0.02 22.52 -1.54
C CYS A 15 0.06 21.56 -2.74
N MET A 16 1.21 20.92 -3.00
CA MET A 16 1.33 19.96 -4.09
C MET A 16 0.47 18.71 -3.88
N ALA A 17 0.43 18.17 -2.67
CA ALA A 17 -0.42 17.03 -2.33
C ALA A 17 -1.91 17.34 -2.54
N ASN A 18 -2.37 18.52 -2.10
CA ASN A 18 -3.76 18.94 -2.27
C ASN A 18 -4.14 19.16 -3.75
N ALA A 19 -3.23 19.73 -4.55
CA ALA A 19 -3.43 19.90 -5.98
C ALA A 19 -3.48 18.54 -6.70
N TYR A 20 -2.59 17.61 -6.34
CA TYR A 20 -2.55 16.26 -6.90
C TYR A 20 -3.85 15.49 -6.62
N VAL A 21 -4.32 15.49 -5.38
CA VAL A 21 -5.60 14.83 -5.00
C VAL A 21 -6.80 15.44 -5.74
N SER A 22 -6.77 16.76 -6.00
CA SER A 22 -7.83 17.46 -6.75
C SER A 22 -7.86 17.07 -8.23
N VAL A 23 -6.70 16.79 -8.84
CA VAL A 23 -6.59 16.27 -10.21
C VAL A 23 -7.01 14.80 -10.27
N SER A 24 -6.61 13.99 -9.29
CA SER A 24 -6.92 12.55 -9.26
C SER A 24 -8.40 12.25 -8.98
N LYS A 25 -9.14 13.11 -8.26
CA LYS A 25 -10.58 12.93 -8.01
C LYS A 25 -11.49 13.46 -9.13
N ARG A 26 -10.94 14.17 -10.13
CA ARG A 26 -11.74 14.78 -11.21
C ARG A 26 -11.71 14.02 -12.54
N SER A 27 -11.49 12.70 -12.51
CA SER A 27 -11.75 11.87 -13.69
C SER A 27 -12.76 10.76 -13.38
N ALA A 28 -14.00 11.20 -13.15
CA ALA A 28 -15.17 10.42 -13.53
C ALA A 28 -15.66 10.88 -14.92
N ASN A 29 -14.74 11.07 -15.88
CA ASN A 29 -15.05 11.02 -17.32
C ASN A 29 -13.78 11.06 -18.21
N PRO A 30 -13.43 9.93 -18.86
CA PRO A 30 -12.78 9.95 -20.17
C PRO A 30 -13.80 10.06 -21.33
N CYS A 31 -15.10 10.22 -21.03
CA CYS A 31 -16.13 10.33 -22.06
C CYS A 31 -15.96 11.65 -22.83
N GLY A 32 -15.85 11.55 -24.15
CA GLY A 32 -15.76 12.71 -25.02
C GLY A 32 -16.99 13.62 -24.88
N PRO A 33 -16.88 14.90 -25.31
CA PRO A 33 -17.95 15.89 -25.23
C PRO A 33 -19.24 15.51 -26.00
N SER A 34 -19.23 14.39 -26.72
CA SER A 34 -20.35 13.85 -27.51
C SER A 34 -21.24 12.85 -26.76
N CYS A 35 -21.03 12.60 -25.46
CA CYS A 35 -21.73 11.53 -24.73
C CYS A 35 -22.60 12.06 -23.56
N SER A 36 -23.81 11.50 -23.42
CA SER A 36 -24.78 11.95 -22.42
C SER A 36 -24.35 11.58 -20.99
N PRO A 37 -24.51 12.46 -20.00
CA PRO A 37 -24.14 12.19 -18.60
C PRO A 37 -24.94 11.05 -17.96
N SER A 38 -26.05 10.62 -18.58
CA SER A 38 -26.88 9.50 -18.14
C SER A 38 -26.24 8.12 -18.34
N CYS A 39 -25.18 8.02 -19.15
CA CYS A 39 -24.57 6.75 -19.56
C CYS A 39 -23.45 6.26 -18.63
N SER A 40 -23.12 7.01 -17.57
CA SER A 40 -22.18 6.55 -16.54
C SER A 40 -22.86 5.51 -15.64
N PRO A 41 -22.29 4.31 -15.41
CA PRO A 41 -20.86 3.95 -15.51
C PRO A 41 -20.51 2.97 -16.65
N LEU A 42 -21.31 2.83 -17.71
CA LEU A 42 -21.21 1.75 -18.72
C LEU A 42 -20.65 2.20 -20.09
N CYS A 43 -19.97 3.35 -20.16
CA CYS A 43 -19.48 3.90 -21.43
C CYS A 43 -18.42 2.98 -22.08
N SER A 44 -18.74 2.41 -23.24
CA SER A 44 -17.75 1.94 -24.21
C SER A 44 -17.38 3.07 -25.18
N ILE A 45 -16.36 2.89 -26.01
CA ILE A 45 -15.86 3.89 -26.99
C ILE A 45 -16.95 4.40 -27.95
N SER A 46 -18.09 3.70 -28.05
CA SER A 46 -19.29 4.12 -28.78
C SER A 46 -20.46 4.25 -27.81
N CYS A 47 -20.81 5.49 -27.44
CA CYS A 47 -21.48 5.88 -26.19
C CYS A 47 -22.91 5.37 -25.89
N CYS A 48 -23.45 4.40 -26.62
CA CYS A 48 -24.63 3.60 -26.23
C CYS A 48 -24.73 2.41 -27.20
N GLY A 49 -24.52 1.18 -26.72
CA GLY A 49 -24.46 -0.02 -27.58
C GLY A 49 -25.79 -0.44 -28.23
N THR A 50 -26.91 0.20 -27.92
CA THR A 50 -28.20 -0.05 -28.56
C THR A 50 -28.87 1.28 -28.89
N GLY A 51 -29.12 1.54 -30.17
CA GLY A 51 -29.93 2.68 -30.61
C GLY A 51 -31.38 2.57 -30.12
N PRO A 52 -32.16 3.67 -30.15
CA PRO A 52 -33.56 3.67 -29.75
C PRO A 52 -34.40 2.68 -30.59
N PRO A 53 -35.47 2.07 -30.03
CA PRO A 53 -36.31 1.13 -30.77
C PRO A 53 -37.10 1.87 -31.85
N GLY A 54 -37.00 1.47 -33.13
CA GLY A 54 -38.01 1.90 -34.12
C GLY A 54 -37.64 2.11 -35.60
N SER A 55 -36.45 1.74 -36.10
CA SER A 55 -36.11 2.06 -37.50
C SER A 55 -36.31 0.95 -38.55
N ASN A 56 -37.00 -0.16 -38.25
CA ASN A 56 -37.40 -1.13 -39.27
C ASN A 56 -38.93 -1.30 -39.29
N PRO A 57 -39.63 -1.09 -40.42
CA PRO A 57 -41.07 -1.32 -40.54
C PRO A 57 -41.41 -2.82 -40.42
N PRO A 58 -42.59 -3.18 -39.87
CA PRO A 58 -43.00 -4.57 -39.73
C PRO A 58 -43.38 -5.13 -41.11
N LEU A 59 -42.48 -5.89 -41.73
CA LEU A 59 -42.87 -6.77 -42.83
C LEU A 59 -43.80 -7.84 -42.25
N ASN A 60 -45.04 -7.86 -42.75
CA ASN A 60 -46.04 -8.85 -42.39
C ASN A 60 -45.43 -10.26 -42.56
N PRO A 61 -45.53 -11.14 -41.54
CA PRO A 61 -44.90 -12.44 -41.55
C PRO A 61 -45.42 -13.30 -42.71
N GLY A 62 -44.55 -13.66 -43.65
CA GLY A 62 -44.77 -14.86 -44.43
C GLY A 62 -44.91 -16.02 -43.46
N GLY A 63 -46.11 -16.60 -43.37
CA GLY A 63 -46.37 -17.72 -42.48
C GLY A 63 -45.33 -18.82 -42.67
N PRO A 64 -44.87 -19.48 -41.61
CA PRO A 64 -43.86 -20.52 -41.74
C PRO A 64 -44.38 -21.61 -42.69
N ALA A 65 -43.53 -22.01 -43.63
CA ALA A 65 -43.78 -23.19 -44.46
C ALA A 65 -44.11 -24.40 -43.55
N PRO A 66 -45.02 -25.30 -43.97
CA PRO A 66 -45.33 -26.50 -43.20
C PRO A 66 -44.05 -27.29 -42.88
N PRO A 67 -43.92 -27.84 -41.67
CA PRO A 67 -42.70 -28.53 -41.27
C PRO A 67 -42.43 -29.72 -42.19
N PRO A 68 -41.18 -29.96 -42.59
CA PRO A 68 -40.83 -31.21 -43.26
C PRO A 68 -41.18 -32.40 -42.34
N PRO A 69 -41.49 -33.59 -42.90
CA PRO A 69 -41.72 -34.78 -42.11
C PRO A 69 -40.61 -34.99 -41.09
N ALA A 70 -40.96 -35.44 -39.87
CA ALA A 70 -39.98 -35.71 -38.83
C ALA A 70 -38.92 -36.69 -39.34
N ALA A 71 -37.66 -36.26 -39.33
CA ALA A 71 -36.55 -37.17 -39.56
C ALA A 71 -36.55 -38.25 -38.47
N PRO A 72 -36.17 -39.51 -38.78
CA PRO A 72 -36.00 -40.54 -37.76
C PRO A 72 -35.03 -40.05 -36.67
N PRO A 73 -35.18 -40.48 -35.40
CA PRO A 73 -34.32 -40.01 -34.33
C PRO A 73 -32.86 -40.38 -34.63
N ILE A 74 -32.06 -39.36 -34.91
CA ILE A 74 -30.60 -39.49 -34.92
C ILE A 74 -30.19 -39.47 -33.45
N TYR A 75 -29.91 -40.63 -32.89
CA TYR A 75 -29.17 -40.70 -31.64
C TYR A 75 -27.80 -40.07 -31.89
N GLY A 76 -27.55 -38.91 -31.27
CA GLY A 76 -26.22 -38.33 -31.26
C GLY A 76 -25.24 -39.33 -30.62
N PRO A 77 -23.97 -39.33 -31.03
CA PRO A 77 -22.96 -40.11 -30.33
C PRO A 77 -22.98 -39.73 -28.84
N ALA A 78 -22.73 -40.71 -27.97
CA ALA A 78 -22.62 -40.46 -26.53
C ALA A 78 -21.69 -39.26 -26.31
N GLY A 79 -22.12 -38.31 -25.46
CA GLY A 79 -21.30 -37.15 -25.12
C GLY A 79 -19.94 -37.62 -24.62
N THR A 80 -18.87 -36.97 -25.08
CA THR A 80 -17.53 -37.29 -24.60
C THR A 80 -17.50 -37.13 -23.08
N PRO A 81 -16.79 -37.99 -22.34
CA PRO A 81 -16.58 -37.81 -20.91
C PRO A 81 -16.14 -36.38 -20.61
N GLY A 82 -16.68 -35.79 -19.54
CA GLY A 82 -16.29 -34.45 -19.12
C GLY A 82 -14.79 -34.37 -18.90
N VAL A 83 -14.18 -33.25 -19.30
CA VAL A 83 -12.76 -33.00 -19.06
C VAL A 83 -12.47 -33.05 -17.57
N GLN A 84 -11.34 -33.63 -17.18
CA GLN A 84 -10.89 -33.59 -15.79
C GLN A 84 -10.80 -32.12 -15.34
N GLY A 85 -11.33 -31.84 -14.16
CA GLY A 85 -11.29 -30.48 -13.59
C GLY A 85 -9.85 -29.98 -13.47
N PRO A 86 -9.62 -28.65 -13.50
CA PRO A 86 -8.29 -28.08 -13.39
C PRO A 86 -7.62 -28.50 -12.07
N VAL A 87 -6.30 -28.62 -12.10
CA VAL A 87 -5.49 -28.84 -10.89
C VAL A 87 -5.76 -27.69 -9.91
N GLY A 88 -6.00 -28.01 -8.64
CA GLY A 88 -6.24 -27.02 -7.60
C GLY A 88 -5.10 -26.01 -7.49
N SER A 89 -5.41 -24.77 -7.12
CA SER A 89 -4.41 -23.71 -6.93
C SER A 89 -3.37 -24.11 -5.89
N GLN A 90 -2.11 -23.73 -6.11
CA GLN A 90 -1.06 -23.86 -5.11
C GLN A 90 -1.49 -23.17 -3.79
N GLY A 91 -1.24 -23.82 -2.66
CA GLY A 91 -1.54 -23.26 -1.34
C GLY A 91 -0.85 -21.92 -1.11
N ALA A 92 -1.45 -21.08 -0.26
CA ALA A 92 -0.87 -19.80 0.12
C ALA A 92 0.49 -19.99 0.80
N GLN A 93 1.40 -19.02 0.61
CA GLN A 93 2.65 -18.99 1.35
C GLN A 93 2.37 -18.89 2.85
N GLY A 94 3.11 -19.65 3.66
CA GLY A 94 3.00 -19.58 5.12
C GLY A 94 3.31 -18.18 5.67
N PRO A 95 2.83 -17.85 6.89
CA PRO A 95 3.11 -16.57 7.51
C PRO A 95 4.61 -16.37 7.74
N SER A 96 5.06 -15.11 7.75
CA SER A 96 6.43 -14.77 8.15
C SER A 96 6.71 -15.25 9.58
N GLY A 97 7.94 -15.70 9.84
CA GLY A 97 8.37 -16.07 11.19
C GLY A 97 8.32 -14.89 12.16
N SER A 98 8.16 -15.19 13.44
CA SER A 98 8.20 -14.18 14.51
C SER A 98 9.59 -13.54 14.63
N PHE A 99 9.64 -12.28 15.05
CA PHE A 99 10.89 -11.63 15.44
C PHE A 99 11.60 -12.41 16.56
N GLY A 100 12.94 -12.41 16.53
CA GLY A 100 13.75 -12.99 17.60
C GLY A 100 13.62 -12.22 18.92
N PRO A 101 13.93 -12.84 20.07
CA PRO A 101 13.94 -12.15 21.36
C PRO A 101 15.00 -11.05 21.41
N PRO A 102 14.84 -10.03 22.26
CA PRO A 102 15.88 -9.04 22.54
C PRO A 102 17.19 -9.71 22.99
N GLY A 103 18.33 -9.09 22.65
CA GLY A 103 19.64 -9.55 23.11
C GLY A 103 19.82 -9.40 24.63
N PRO A 104 20.78 -10.13 25.24
CA PRO A 104 21.08 -9.99 26.66
C PRO A 104 21.64 -8.60 27.00
N PRO A 105 21.53 -8.14 28.26
CA PRO A 105 22.19 -6.92 28.72
C PRO A 105 23.71 -6.95 28.47
N GLY A 106 24.29 -5.77 28.22
CA GLY A 106 25.74 -5.62 28.08
C GLY A 106 26.50 -5.86 29.40
N PRO A 107 27.82 -6.14 29.34
CA PRO A 107 28.65 -6.31 30.53
C PRO A 107 28.77 -4.99 31.34
N ALA A 108 29.09 -5.11 32.63
CA ALA A 108 29.39 -3.95 33.47
C ALA A 108 30.60 -3.17 32.95
N GLY A 109 30.59 -1.85 33.14
CA GLY A 109 31.72 -0.98 32.78
C GLY A 109 32.96 -1.21 33.66
N PRO A 110 34.16 -0.80 33.20
CA PRO A 110 35.38 -0.91 34.00
C PRO A 110 35.35 0.03 35.23
N PRO A 111 36.15 -0.26 36.28
CA PRO A 111 36.33 0.66 37.41
C PRO A 111 36.82 2.05 36.97
N GLY A 112 36.43 3.09 37.72
CA GLY A 112 36.91 4.46 37.49
C GLY A 112 38.40 4.64 37.81
N PRO A 113 39.04 5.71 37.29
CA PRO A 113 40.44 6.01 37.58
C PRO A 113 40.64 6.40 39.06
N PRO A 114 41.86 6.25 39.61
CA PRO A 114 42.20 6.70 40.96
C PRO A 114 41.93 8.20 41.17
N ALA A 115 41.61 8.58 42.42
CA ALA A 115 41.45 9.97 42.79
C ALA A 115 42.79 10.74 42.69
N PRO A 116 42.78 12.04 42.36
CA PRO A 116 43.98 12.87 42.38
C PRO A 116 44.54 12.98 43.81
N ALA A 117 45.85 13.26 43.91
CA ALA A 117 46.49 13.50 45.19
C ALA A 117 45.81 14.65 45.96
N GLY A 118 45.68 14.50 47.28
CA GLY A 118 45.14 15.55 48.14
C GLY A 118 46.06 16.78 48.19
N PRO A 119 45.52 17.96 48.56
CA PRO A 119 46.32 19.17 48.73
C PRO A 119 47.37 18.97 49.83
N ALA A 120 48.49 19.67 49.70
CA ALA A 120 49.53 19.66 50.73
C ALA A 120 48.97 20.16 52.07
N PRO A 121 49.44 19.61 53.21
CA PRO A 121 49.05 20.10 54.52
C PRO A 121 49.47 21.57 54.70
N PRO A 122 48.71 22.39 55.43
CA PRO A 122 49.09 23.76 55.73
C PRO A 122 50.40 23.78 56.52
N PRO A 123 51.24 24.83 56.37
CA PRO A 123 52.46 24.97 57.15
C PRO A 123 52.15 25.00 58.65
N CYS A 124 52.94 24.27 59.45
CA CYS A 124 52.80 24.26 60.91
C CYS A 124 53.00 25.67 61.48
N PRO A 125 52.08 26.18 62.33
CA PRO A 125 52.29 27.46 62.99
C PRO A 125 53.47 27.38 63.98
N PRO A 126 54.28 28.45 64.09
CA PRO A 126 55.50 28.47 64.91
C PRO A 126 55.26 28.23 66.41
N SER A 127 54.02 28.26 66.87
CA SER A 127 53.64 28.04 68.28
C SER A 127 53.53 26.57 68.69
N VAL A 128 53.64 25.61 67.76
CA VAL A 128 53.36 24.18 68.02
C VAL A 128 54.57 23.26 67.75
N CYS A 129 55.59 23.73 67.00
CA CYS A 129 56.86 23.02 66.88
C CYS A 129 57.80 23.39 68.02
N GLY A 130 57.61 22.75 69.17
CA GLY A 130 58.61 22.73 70.25
C GLY A 130 59.93 22.14 69.74
N TYR A 131 61.01 22.91 69.90
CA TYR A 131 62.39 22.50 69.70
C TYR A 131 62.69 21.16 70.39
N GLY A 132 62.79 20.08 69.62
CA GLY A 132 63.41 18.83 70.04
C GLY A 132 64.92 19.03 70.12
N LYS A 133 65.46 18.89 71.33
CA LYS A 133 66.91 18.82 71.67
C LYS A 133 67.71 18.06 70.59
N LYS A 134 68.71 18.72 69.99
CA LYS A 134 69.91 18.01 69.53
C LYS A 134 70.85 17.91 70.73
N LYS A 135 71.05 16.68 71.22
CA LYS A 135 72.24 16.35 72.02
C LYS A 135 73.45 16.34 71.11
#